data_AF-A0A0W8IHB4-F1
#
_entry.id   AF-A0A0W8IHB4-F1
#
_cell.length_a   1.000
_cell.length_b   1.000
_cell.length_c   1.000
_cell.angle_alpha   90.00
_cell.angle_beta   90.00
_cell.angle_gamma   90.00
#
_symmetry.space_group_name_H-M   'P 1'
#
loop_
_entity.id
_entity.type
_entity.pdbx_description
1 polymer ?
#
loop_
_entity_poly.entity_id
_entity_poly.type
_entity_poly.pdbx_seq_one_letter_code
_entity_poly.pdbx_strand_id
1 'polypeptide(L)'
;MSGEFRYVSDVGRGEWLRPLEDEAFSSLLSIVPRGYEMYARVLHPVVRDRPRATKTWHGLDETTFFGNASDFDAEIESQRSTWTEAASAFNTTIHPEAQYARLLRSEPGEVHSAVGHDGWRYRVPAEGHLEASALATVTAVLARHTATPDAGIAAIWEGWGGLVSSAGSRLVMVQMADDSPDDDHGARGAWRATARSIQRLRADLHRFRWKALRSIQSRLPTPAWKVPKPGSGVLDVEIATGPRLDLHGGTGRQYLLFEAGAEDFRDPSWTARAPWTNHAAWAQSPSILWPEDHSWVLATEIDYDSTLIAGTRELIGELMKTPDLEVFPIGTDADLTWNGDALNRPR
;
A
#
# COMPACT_ATOMS: atom_id res chain seq x y z
N MET A 1 25.79 6.69 4.77
CA MET A 1 24.76 5.68 4.48
C MET A 1 25.10 4.38 5.18
N SER A 2 24.61 4.20 6.40
CA SER A 2 24.61 2.90 7.08
C SER A 2 23.62 2.01 6.33
N GLY A 3 24.12 1.13 5.46
CA GLY A 3 23.30 0.35 4.54
C GLY A 3 22.38 -0.70 5.17
N GLU A 4 22.11 -0.63 6.48
CA GLU A 4 21.47 -1.67 7.26
C GLU A 4 20.36 -1.10 8.14
N PHE A 5 19.11 -1.49 7.86
CA PHE A 5 17.95 -1.10 8.64
C PHE A 5 17.93 -1.89 9.95
N ARG A 6 18.44 -1.31 11.03
CA ARG A 6 18.54 -1.99 12.32
C ARG A 6 17.20 -2.00 13.05
N TYR A 7 16.78 -3.15 13.57
CA TYR A 7 15.60 -3.25 14.43
C TYR A 7 15.77 -2.43 15.72
N VAL A 8 14.71 -1.73 16.12
CA VAL A 8 14.63 -0.90 17.32
C VAL A 8 13.63 -1.51 18.28
N SER A 9 14.12 -2.08 19.38
CA SER A 9 13.27 -2.60 20.46
C SER A 9 12.73 -1.50 21.39
N ASP A 10 13.33 -0.31 21.38
CA ASP A 10 12.83 0.81 22.17
C ASP A 10 11.64 1.48 21.46
N VAL A 11 10.44 1.06 21.83
CA VAL A 11 9.19 1.67 21.33
C VAL A 11 9.02 3.12 21.77
N GLY A 12 9.79 3.57 22.78
CA GLY A 12 9.87 4.97 23.21
C GLY A 12 10.15 5.94 22.07
N ARG A 13 10.85 5.49 21.03
CA ARG A 13 11.15 6.27 19.81
C ARG A 13 9.90 6.69 19.03
N GLY A 14 8.76 6.05 19.26
CA GLY A 14 7.47 6.37 18.64
C GLY A 14 6.41 6.94 19.59
N GLU A 15 6.69 7.10 20.88
CA GLU A 15 5.70 7.54 21.88
C GLU A 15 5.18 8.97 21.65
N TRP A 16 5.91 9.78 20.89
CA TRP A 16 5.43 11.11 20.51
C TRP A 16 4.21 11.08 19.57
N LEU A 17 3.91 9.91 18.96
CA LEU A 17 2.73 9.68 18.12
C LEU A 17 1.46 9.33 18.93
N ARG A 18 1.55 9.17 20.25
CA ARG A 18 0.38 8.88 21.11
C ARG A 18 -0.81 9.83 20.95
N PRO A 19 -0.63 11.14 20.69
CA PRO A 19 -1.76 12.04 20.45
C PRO A 19 -2.64 11.66 19.25
N LEU A 20 -2.17 10.80 18.33
CA LEU A 20 -3.01 10.25 17.26
C LEU A 20 -4.24 9.51 17.82
N GLU A 21 -4.08 8.85 18.97
CA GLU A 21 -5.11 8.01 19.60
C GLU A 21 -6.26 8.83 20.20
N ASP A 22 -6.06 10.13 20.40
CA ASP A 22 -7.10 11.06 20.89
C ASP A 22 -8.05 11.49 19.76
N GLU A 23 -7.69 11.25 18.50
CA GLU A 23 -8.48 11.63 17.33
C GLU A 23 -9.45 10.52 16.94
N ALA A 24 -10.59 10.91 16.37
CA ALA A 24 -11.50 9.93 15.79
C ALA A 24 -10.78 9.14 14.68
N PHE A 25 -10.96 7.82 14.63
CA PHE A 25 -10.24 6.97 13.66
C PHE A 25 -10.47 7.38 12.19
N SER A 26 -11.61 8.00 11.87
CA SER A 26 -11.91 8.55 10.53
C SER A 26 -11.22 9.89 10.22
N SER A 27 -10.61 10.53 11.22
CA SER A 27 -9.91 11.81 11.08
C SER A 27 -8.57 11.60 10.39
N LEU A 28 -8.19 12.55 9.53
CA LEU A 28 -6.83 12.63 8.99
C LEU A 28 -5.78 12.65 10.11
N LEU A 29 -6.13 13.26 11.24
CA LEU A 29 -5.24 13.42 12.39
C LEU A 29 -5.09 12.18 13.26
N SER A 30 -5.84 11.11 12.99
CA SER A 30 -5.54 9.79 13.53
C SER A 30 -4.35 9.14 12.82
N ILE A 31 -3.96 9.64 11.65
CA ILE A 31 -2.89 9.05 10.82
C ILE A 31 -1.60 9.88 10.90
N VAL A 32 -1.72 11.20 10.85
CA VAL A 32 -0.60 12.14 10.97
C VAL A 32 -0.89 13.15 12.10
N PRO A 33 0.06 13.38 13.02
CA PRO A 33 -0.22 14.16 14.21
C PRO A 33 -0.42 15.65 13.93
N ARG A 34 -1.09 16.32 14.87
CA ARG A 34 -1.23 17.79 14.88
C ARG A 34 0.14 18.47 15.06
N GLY A 35 0.20 19.75 14.71
CA GLY A 35 1.33 20.62 15.05
C GLY A 35 2.25 20.98 13.88
N TYR A 36 1.99 20.45 12.69
CA TYR A 36 2.68 20.85 11.47
C TYR A 36 1.98 22.01 10.77
N GLU A 37 2.73 22.78 9.98
CA GLU A 37 2.20 23.95 9.29
C GLU A 37 1.25 23.59 8.15
N MET A 38 1.51 22.47 7.47
CA MET A 38 0.75 22.02 6.32
C MET A 38 0.74 20.49 6.22
N TYR A 39 -0.33 19.98 5.62
CA TYR A 39 -0.55 18.57 5.34
C TYR A 39 -0.77 18.40 3.84
N ALA A 40 -0.29 17.28 3.32
CA ALA A 40 -0.48 16.90 1.93
C ALA A 40 -0.87 15.44 1.80
N ARG A 41 -1.61 15.15 0.73
CA ARG A 41 -1.94 13.82 0.27
C ARG A 41 -1.18 13.56 -1.03
N VAL A 42 -0.26 12.60 -1.01
CA VAL A 42 0.42 12.06 -2.18
C VAL A 42 -0.40 10.88 -2.69
N LEU A 43 -0.95 11.00 -3.89
CA LEU A 43 -1.75 9.95 -4.50
C LEU A 43 -0.84 8.81 -4.98
N HIS A 44 -1.22 7.56 -4.70
CA HIS A 44 -0.40 6.43 -5.15
C HIS A 44 -0.43 6.31 -6.67
N PRO A 45 0.70 5.99 -7.32
CA PRO A 45 0.77 5.78 -8.76
C PRO A 45 -0.23 4.74 -9.25
N VAL A 46 -0.80 4.99 -10.42
CA VAL A 46 -1.77 4.12 -11.07
C VAL A 46 -1.11 3.44 -12.26
N VAL A 47 -1.60 2.26 -12.62
CA VAL A 47 -1.25 1.61 -13.88
C VAL A 47 -2.50 1.43 -14.72
N ARG A 48 -2.37 1.73 -16.01
CA ARG A 48 -3.39 1.44 -17.00
C ARG A 48 -2.86 0.50 -18.07
N ASP A 49 -3.75 -0.28 -18.65
CA ASP A 49 -3.40 -1.27 -19.66
C ASP A 49 -4.47 -1.39 -20.76
N ARG A 50 -4.07 -1.87 -21.94
CA ARG A 50 -5.00 -2.25 -23.02
C ARG A 50 -4.37 -3.26 -23.98
N PRO A 51 -5.18 -3.97 -24.78
CA PRO A 51 -4.66 -4.85 -25.82
C PRO A 51 -3.85 -4.07 -26.86
N ARG A 52 -2.69 -4.60 -27.23
CA ARG A 52 -1.82 -3.99 -28.25
C ARG A 52 -2.46 -3.99 -29.62
N ALA A 53 -3.21 -5.05 -29.95
CA ALA A 53 -3.81 -5.25 -31.27
C ALA A 53 -5.00 -4.33 -31.52
N THR A 54 -5.95 -4.26 -30.57
CA THR A 54 -7.19 -3.47 -30.73
C THR A 54 -7.05 -2.05 -30.19
N LYS A 55 -6.04 -1.79 -29.34
CA LYS A 55 -5.86 -0.51 -28.63
C LYS A 55 -7.07 -0.10 -27.77
N THR A 56 -7.90 -1.06 -27.37
CA THR A 56 -9.05 -0.81 -26.49
C THR A 56 -9.55 -2.09 -25.84
N TRP A 57 -10.07 -1.97 -24.61
CA TRP A 57 -10.85 -3.02 -23.94
C TRP A 57 -12.35 -2.96 -24.28
N HIS A 58 -12.84 -1.92 -24.97
CA HIS A 58 -14.26 -1.83 -25.32
C HIS A 58 -14.69 -2.96 -26.27
N GLY A 59 -15.79 -3.63 -25.91
CA GLY A 59 -16.32 -4.76 -26.69
C GLY A 59 -15.49 -6.04 -26.56
N LEU A 60 -14.51 -6.08 -25.66
CA LEU A 60 -13.72 -7.26 -25.36
C LEU A 60 -14.06 -7.79 -23.96
N ASP A 61 -14.26 -9.10 -23.89
CA ASP A 61 -14.30 -9.81 -22.63
C ASP A 61 -12.90 -10.31 -22.28
N GLU A 62 -12.43 -10.03 -21.07
CA GLU A 62 -11.08 -10.37 -20.62
C GLU A 62 -10.81 -11.88 -20.65
N THR A 63 -11.80 -12.67 -20.20
CA THR A 63 -11.69 -14.13 -20.13
C THR A 63 -11.49 -14.71 -21.52
N THR A 64 -12.28 -14.24 -22.49
CA THR A 64 -12.22 -14.66 -23.88
C THR A 64 -10.95 -14.17 -24.57
N PHE A 65 -10.56 -12.91 -24.34
CA PHE A 65 -9.37 -12.30 -24.92
C PHE A 65 -8.10 -13.10 -24.58
N PHE A 66 -7.97 -13.52 -23.32
CA PHE A 66 -6.83 -14.30 -22.85
C PHE A 66 -6.96 -15.81 -23.02
N GLY A 67 -8.11 -16.33 -23.47
CA GLY A 67 -8.37 -17.76 -23.55
C GLY A 67 -7.37 -18.54 -24.42
N ASN A 68 -6.77 -17.89 -25.42
CA ASN A 68 -5.80 -18.48 -26.34
C ASN A 68 -4.39 -17.87 -26.24
N ALA A 69 -4.16 -16.90 -25.35
CA ALA A 69 -2.87 -16.23 -25.24
C ALA A 69 -1.89 -17.09 -24.43
N SER A 70 -0.72 -17.38 -25.02
CA SER A 70 0.36 -18.11 -24.34
C SER A 70 1.33 -17.18 -23.60
N ASP A 71 1.31 -15.89 -23.94
CA ASP A 71 2.10 -14.82 -23.33
C ASP A 71 1.23 -13.55 -23.21
N PHE A 72 0.74 -13.29 -21.99
CA PHE A 72 -0.17 -12.16 -21.73
C PHE A 72 0.52 -10.81 -21.84
N ASP A 73 1.81 -10.73 -21.48
CA ASP A 73 2.57 -9.47 -21.49
C ASP A 73 2.89 -9.04 -22.93
N ALA A 74 2.99 -10.00 -23.85
CA ALA A 74 3.11 -9.74 -25.28
C ALA A 74 1.83 -9.11 -25.86
N GLU A 75 0.65 -9.47 -25.35
CA GLU A 75 -0.64 -9.03 -25.88
C GLU A 75 -1.11 -7.68 -25.32
N ILE A 76 -0.61 -7.29 -24.15
CA ILE A 76 -1.03 -6.08 -23.42
C ILE A 76 0.06 -5.02 -23.44
N GLU A 77 -0.31 -3.77 -23.71
CA GLU A 77 0.51 -2.62 -23.35
C GLU A 77 0.07 -2.10 -21.99
N SER A 78 1.01 -2.01 -21.05
CA SER A 78 0.82 -1.41 -19.72
C SER A 78 1.70 -0.18 -19.59
N GLN A 79 1.19 0.85 -18.94
CA GLN A 79 1.94 2.06 -18.63
C GLN A 79 1.50 2.67 -17.30
N ARG A 80 2.43 3.38 -16.64
CA ARG A 80 2.09 4.24 -15.51
C ARG A 80 1.11 5.32 -15.93
N SER A 81 0.28 5.72 -14.99
CA SER A 81 -0.77 6.71 -15.15
C SER A 81 -0.94 7.49 -13.85
N THR A 82 -1.63 8.60 -13.98
CA THR A 82 -2.06 9.47 -12.88
C THR A 82 -3.55 9.30 -12.57
N TRP A 83 -3.95 9.69 -11.37
CA TRP A 83 -5.34 9.90 -10.99
C TRP A 83 -6.00 10.98 -11.85
N THR A 84 -5.25 12.01 -12.24
CA THR A 84 -5.74 13.06 -13.17
C THR A 84 -6.10 12.49 -14.55
N GLU A 85 -5.27 11.59 -15.09
CA GLU A 85 -5.57 10.89 -16.35
C GLU A 85 -6.77 9.95 -16.19
N ALA A 86 -6.86 9.21 -15.09
CA ALA A 86 -8.02 8.40 -14.78
C ALA A 86 -9.28 9.27 -14.70
N ALA A 87 -9.25 10.38 -13.98
CA ALA A 87 -10.37 11.29 -13.86
C ALA A 87 -10.86 11.80 -15.23
N SER A 88 -9.91 12.16 -16.10
CA SER A 88 -10.21 12.55 -17.48
C SER A 88 -10.87 11.42 -18.27
N ALA A 89 -10.40 10.17 -18.13
CA ALA A 89 -10.93 9.01 -18.84
C ALA A 89 -12.37 8.63 -18.44
N PHE A 90 -12.83 9.09 -17.27
CA PHE A 90 -14.16 8.80 -16.71
C PHE A 90 -15.05 10.05 -16.56
N ASN A 91 -14.61 11.20 -17.07
CA ASN A 91 -15.29 12.48 -16.92
C ASN A 91 -15.65 12.77 -15.45
N THR A 92 -14.70 12.55 -14.55
CA THR A 92 -14.74 12.88 -13.12
C THR A 92 -13.77 14.03 -12.82
N THR A 93 -13.86 14.59 -11.62
CA THR A 93 -13.04 15.74 -11.20
C THR A 93 -12.05 15.29 -10.14
N ILE A 94 -10.76 15.57 -10.38
CA ILE A 94 -9.72 15.38 -9.37
C ILE A 94 -9.75 16.54 -8.36
N HIS A 95 -9.61 16.22 -7.07
CA HIS A 95 -9.53 17.18 -5.97
C HIS A 95 -8.88 16.51 -4.73
N PRO A 96 -8.50 17.26 -3.67
CA PRO A 96 -7.75 16.70 -2.53
C PRO A 96 -8.40 15.50 -1.81
N GLU A 97 -9.74 15.51 -1.74
CA GLU A 97 -10.56 14.47 -1.09
C GLU A 97 -11.09 13.39 -2.05
N ALA A 98 -10.69 13.44 -3.34
CA ALA A 98 -11.17 12.50 -4.35
C ALA A 98 -10.88 11.06 -3.93
N GLN A 99 -11.80 10.14 -4.21
CA GLN A 99 -11.63 8.71 -3.93
C GLN A 99 -11.46 7.98 -5.25
N TYR A 100 -10.41 7.14 -5.38
CA TYR A 100 -10.08 6.58 -6.69
C TYR A 100 -11.23 5.76 -7.30
N ALA A 101 -11.94 4.98 -6.47
CA ALA A 101 -13.13 4.23 -6.90
C ALA A 101 -14.20 5.16 -7.51
N ARG A 102 -14.41 6.34 -6.92
CA ARG A 102 -15.36 7.35 -7.40
C ARG A 102 -14.90 7.99 -8.71
N LEU A 103 -13.59 8.20 -8.88
CA LEU A 103 -13.02 8.65 -10.16
C LEU A 103 -13.32 7.66 -11.28
N LEU A 104 -13.26 6.35 -11.00
CA LEU A 104 -13.62 5.28 -11.93
C LEU A 104 -15.12 5.04 -12.08
N ARG A 105 -15.98 5.89 -11.48
CA ARG A 105 -17.45 5.71 -11.46
C ARG A 105 -17.87 4.35 -10.92
N SER A 106 -17.11 3.80 -9.96
CA SER A 106 -17.35 2.51 -9.33
C SER A 106 -17.68 2.71 -7.84
N GLU A 107 -18.47 1.80 -7.26
CA GLU A 107 -18.60 1.75 -5.80
C GLU A 107 -17.34 1.17 -5.17
N PRO A 108 -16.97 1.63 -3.96
CA PRO A 108 -15.91 1.00 -3.18
C PRO A 108 -16.20 -0.50 -3.00
N GLY A 109 -15.25 -1.32 -3.43
CA GLY A 109 -15.34 -2.76 -3.25
C GLY A 109 -15.98 -3.56 -4.38
N GLU A 110 -16.60 -2.90 -5.36
CA GLU A 110 -17.26 -3.61 -6.47
C GLU A 110 -16.31 -3.94 -7.63
N VAL A 111 -15.29 -3.11 -7.88
CA VAL A 111 -14.48 -3.18 -9.10
C VAL A 111 -12.99 -2.96 -8.82
N HIS A 112 -12.11 -3.84 -9.31
CA HIS A 112 -10.65 -3.70 -9.20
C HIS A 112 -10.02 -2.92 -10.36
N SER A 113 -10.78 -2.70 -11.42
CA SER A 113 -10.36 -1.94 -12.60
C SER A 113 -11.54 -1.59 -13.48
N ALA A 114 -11.54 -0.42 -14.10
CA ALA A 114 -12.59 0.01 -15.02
C ALA A 114 -12.01 0.44 -16.36
N VAL A 115 -12.80 0.30 -17.43
CA VAL A 115 -12.42 0.74 -18.79
C VAL A 115 -12.93 2.16 -19.01
N GLY A 116 -12.02 3.11 -19.19
CA GLY A 116 -12.34 4.50 -19.49
C GLY A 116 -12.77 4.67 -20.95
N HIS A 117 -13.34 5.82 -21.29
CA HIS A 117 -13.78 6.12 -22.67
C HIS A 117 -12.64 6.18 -23.70
N ASP A 118 -11.40 6.22 -23.22
CA ASP A 118 -10.16 6.24 -24.00
C ASP A 118 -9.70 4.82 -24.38
N GLY A 119 -10.48 3.80 -24.01
CA GLY A 119 -10.21 2.39 -24.26
C GLY A 119 -9.17 1.77 -23.33
N TRP A 120 -8.59 2.55 -22.41
CA TRP A 120 -7.67 2.03 -21.40
C TRP A 120 -8.44 1.44 -20.23
N ARG A 121 -7.95 0.33 -19.69
CA ARG A 121 -8.38 -0.19 -18.40
C ARG A 121 -7.48 0.39 -17.32
N TYR A 122 -8.08 1.09 -16.37
CA TYR A 122 -7.42 1.67 -15.21
C TYR A 122 -7.59 0.72 -14.03
N ARG A 123 -6.48 0.32 -13.40
CA ARG A 123 -6.51 -0.52 -12.20
C ARG A 123 -6.56 0.34 -10.95
N VAL A 124 -7.12 -0.21 -9.86
CA VAL A 124 -7.01 0.42 -8.55
C VAL A 124 -5.54 0.50 -8.12
N PRO A 125 -5.09 1.62 -7.55
CA PRO A 125 -3.76 1.72 -6.96
C PRO A 125 -3.60 0.74 -5.80
N ALA A 126 -2.36 0.49 -5.40
CA ALA A 126 -2.10 -0.32 -4.21
C ALA A 126 -2.57 0.43 -2.95
N GLU A 127 -3.23 -0.29 -2.04
CA GLU A 127 -3.60 0.20 -0.71
C GLU A 127 -2.49 -0.15 0.29
N GLY A 128 -2.28 0.71 1.28
CA GLY A 128 -1.41 0.43 2.43
C GLY A 128 0.09 0.55 2.17
N HIS A 129 0.51 0.74 0.93
CA HIS A 129 1.93 0.91 0.61
C HIS A 129 2.16 1.82 -0.59
N LEU A 130 3.22 2.64 -0.50
CA LEU A 130 3.69 3.48 -1.57
C LEU A 130 4.70 2.71 -2.44
N GLU A 131 4.60 2.79 -3.77
CA GLU A 131 5.55 2.15 -4.68
C GLU A 131 6.99 2.63 -4.38
N ALA A 132 7.98 1.72 -4.41
CA ALA A 132 9.38 2.04 -4.10
C ALA A 132 9.94 3.24 -4.89
N SER A 133 9.60 3.37 -6.17
CA SER A 133 10.01 4.52 -7.01
C SER A 133 9.38 5.84 -6.53
N ALA A 134 8.11 5.81 -6.12
CA ALA A 134 7.40 6.98 -5.61
C ALA A 134 7.91 7.34 -4.22
N LEU A 135 8.14 6.36 -3.34
CA LEU A 135 8.77 6.58 -2.04
C LEU A 135 10.15 7.22 -2.20
N ALA A 136 10.98 6.72 -3.13
CA ALA A 136 12.29 7.29 -3.41
C ALA A 136 12.23 8.75 -3.87
N THR A 137 11.24 9.09 -4.69
CA THR A 137 11.02 10.46 -5.15
C THR A 137 10.57 11.36 -3.99
N VAL A 138 9.63 10.89 -3.17
CA VAL A 138 9.14 11.60 -1.98
C VAL A 138 10.28 11.81 -0.97
N THR A 139 11.03 10.76 -0.61
CA THR A 139 12.10 10.86 0.40
C THR A 139 13.30 11.67 -0.08
N ALA A 140 13.53 11.75 -1.40
CA ALA A 140 14.51 12.70 -1.94
C ALA A 140 14.13 14.15 -1.62
N VAL A 141 12.84 14.51 -1.62
CA VAL A 141 12.37 15.82 -1.16
C VAL A 141 12.48 15.91 0.36
N LEU A 142 11.95 14.94 1.11
CA LEU A 142 11.95 14.96 2.58
C LEU A 142 13.34 15.10 3.19
N ALA A 143 14.37 14.47 2.59
CA ALA A 143 15.75 14.57 3.03
C ALA A 143 16.29 16.02 3.01
N ARG A 144 15.77 16.89 2.15
CA ARG A 144 16.17 18.32 2.09
C ARG A 144 15.53 19.18 3.18
N HIS A 145 14.47 18.67 3.83
CA HIS A 145 13.65 19.41 4.79
C HIS A 145 13.78 18.87 6.22
N THR A 146 14.93 18.26 6.53
CA THR A 146 15.30 17.81 7.88
C THR A 146 16.78 18.09 8.13
N ALA A 147 17.14 18.34 9.39
CA ALA A 147 18.54 18.40 9.84
C ALA A 147 19.15 16.99 10.03
N THR A 148 18.32 15.94 10.04
CA THR A 148 18.73 14.55 10.28
C THR A 148 18.31 13.62 9.13
N PRO A 149 18.81 13.82 7.90
CA PRO A 149 18.36 13.05 6.72
C PRO A 149 18.75 11.57 6.74
N ASP A 150 19.84 11.23 7.45
CA ASP A 150 20.33 9.86 7.65
C ASP A 150 19.82 9.21 8.95
N ALA A 151 19.03 9.91 9.78
CA ALA A 151 18.61 9.43 11.09
C ALA A 151 17.11 9.63 11.32
N GLY A 152 16.42 8.53 11.57
CA GLY A 152 14.97 8.50 11.72
C GLY A 152 14.48 7.10 12.07
N ILE A 153 13.17 6.92 12.02
CA ILE A 153 12.52 5.63 12.27
C ILE A 153 11.55 5.32 11.13
N ALA A 154 11.68 4.12 10.58
CA ALA A 154 10.65 3.48 9.79
C ALA A 154 9.83 2.55 10.67
N ALA A 155 8.51 2.76 10.75
CA ALA A 155 7.57 1.89 11.41
C ALA A 155 6.86 1.01 10.38
N ILE A 156 7.00 -0.30 10.53
CA ILE A 156 6.46 -1.32 9.63
C ILE A 156 5.29 -2.01 10.32
N TRP A 157 4.10 -1.96 9.72
CA TRP A 157 2.94 -2.64 10.27
C TRP A 157 3.15 -4.15 10.32
N GLU A 158 2.94 -4.79 11.47
CA GLU A 158 3.22 -6.22 11.62
C GLU A 158 2.21 -7.13 10.90
N GLY A 159 1.04 -6.59 10.56
CA GLY A 159 -0.08 -7.36 9.98
C GLY A 159 0.12 -7.76 8.52
N TRP A 160 1.21 -7.34 7.89
CA TRP A 160 1.57 -7.80 6.56
C TRP A 160 1.75 -9.32 6.53
N GLY A 161 0.97 -9.98 5.67
CA GLY A 161 0.94 -11.43 5.61
C GLY A 161 2.32 -12.03 5.31
N GLY A 162 2.79 -12.92 6.20
CA GLY A 162 4.09 -13.57 6.05
C GLY A 162 5.25 -12.84 6.72
N LEU A 163 5.02 -11.65 7.29
CA LEU A 163 6.08 -10.83 7.89
C LEU A 163 6.63 -11.45 9.19
N VAL A 164 5.80 -11.57 10.23
CA VAL A 164 6.19 -12.10 11.55
C VAL A 164 6.04 -13.61 11.67
N SER A 165 5.20 -14.23 10.83
CA SER A 165 5.04 -15.68 10.75
C SER A 165 4.53 -16.10 9.37
N SER A 166 4.79 -17.36 8.99
CA SER A 166 4.24 -17.94 7.76
C SER A 166 2.71 -18.12 7.76
N ALA A 167 1.99 -17.74 8.83
CA ALA A 167 0.52 -17.78 8.87
C ALA A 167 -0.12 -16.92 7.79
N GLY A 168 0.44 -15.72 7.55
CA GLY A 168 -0.04 -14.85 6.48
C GLY A 168 0.35 -15.36 5.08
N SER A 169 1.50 -16.02 4.94
CA SER A 169 1.93 -16.66 3.67
C SER A 169 1.07 -17.89 3.32
N ARG A 170 0.50 -18.57 4.30
CA ARG A 170 -0.39 -19.72 4.10
C ARG A 170 -1.75 -19.33 3.52
N LEU A 171 -2.28 -18.15 3.85
CA LEU A 171 -3.50 -17.63 3.21
C LEU A 171 -3.25 -17.39 1.72
N VAL A 172 -2.07 -16.89 1.37
CA VAL A 172 -1.62 -16.72 -0.03
C VAL A 172 -1.49 -18.06 -0.76
N MET A 173 -0.90 -19.09 -0.15
CA MET A 173 -0.71 -20.40 -0.81
C MET A 173 -1.94 -21.31 -0.87
N VAL A 174 -2.80 -21.34 0.16
CA VAL A 174 -4.00 -22.20 0.15
C VAL A 174 -5.00 -21.76 -0.93
N GLN A 175 -5.06 -20.47 -1.21
CA GLN A 175 -5.89 -19.92 -2.28
C GLN A 175 -5.25 -20.06 -3.68
N MET A 176 -3.93 -20.31 -3.78
CA MET A 176 -3.29 -20.73 -5.04
C MET A 176 -3.55 -22.21 -5.40
N ALA A 177 -3.85 -23.05 -4.41
CA ALA A 177 -4.12 -24.47 -4.62
C ALA A 177 -5.58 -24.76 -5.00
N ASP A 178 -6.52 -23.89 -4.60
CA ASP A 178 -7.96 -24.03 -4.88
C ASP A 178 -8.37 -23.50 -6.28
N ASP A 179 -7.42 -22.91 -7.02
CA ASP A 179 -7.61 -22.30 -8.34
C ASP A 179 -7.00 -23.16 -9.49
N SER A 180 -6.64 -24.41 -9.21
CA SER A 180 -6.28 -25.40 -10.24
C SER A 180 -7.44 -26.38 -10.40
N PRO A 181 -7.97 -26.61 -11.61
CA PRO A 181 -8.58 -27.90 -11.89
C PRO A 181 -7.51 -28.95 -11.68
N ASP A 182 -7.86 -30.06 -11.03
CA ASP A 182 -7.05 -31.27 -10.99
C ASP A 182 -6.61 -31.60 -12.42
N ASP A 183 -5.31 -31.48 -12.70
CA ASP A 183 -4.66 -32.33 -13.68
C ASP A 183 -3.16 -32.41 -13.37
N ASP A 184 -2.79 -33.62 -12.97
CA ASP A 184 -1.45 -34.09 -12.69
C ASP A 184 -0.69 -34.15 -14.03
N HIS A 185 0.29 -33.26 -14.23
CA HIS A 185 1.57 -33.45 -14.96
C HIS A 185 2.18 -32.11 -15.40
N GLY A 186 3.40 -31.82 -14.90
CA GLY A 186 4.30 -30.83 -15.54
C GLY A 186 4.75 -29.68 -14.65
N ALA A 187 5.52 -29.98 -13.61
CA ALA A 187 6.25 -29.01 -12.79
C ALA A 187 7.28 -28.24 -13.64
N ARG A 188 6.83 -27.14 -14.28
CA ARG A 188 7.60 -26.01 -14.85
C ARG A 188 6.71 -24.93 -15.48
N GLY A 189 5.41 -25.20 -15.73
CA GLY A 189 4.43 -24.20 -16.21
C GLY A 189 3.67 -23.42 -15.13
N ALA A 190 3.72 -23.89 -13.87
CA ALA A 190 2.90 -23.38 -12.76
C ALA A 190 3.18 -21.93 -12.32
N TRP A 191 4.32 -21.36 -12.70
CA TRP A 191 4.66 -19.95 -12.41
C TRP A 191 4.01 -18.95 -13.37
N ARG A 192 3.52 -19.39 -14.54
CA ARG A 192 2.92 -18.51 -15.57
C ARG A 192 1.40 -18.33 -15.40
N ALA A 193 0.74 -19.19 -14.64
CA ALA A 193 -0.68 -19.07 -14.31
C ALA A 193 -0.95 -18.19 -13.06
N THR A 194 0.07 -17.98 -12.23
CA THR A 194 -0.02 -17.29 -10.92
C THR A 194 -0.34 -15.79 -11.03
N ALA A 195 -0.13 -15.17 -12.20
CA ALA A 195 -0.43 -13.75 -12.42
C ALA A 195 -1.94 -13.43 -12.34
N ARG A 196 -2.81 -14.40 -12.63
CA ARG A 196 -4.28 -14.22 -12.60
C ARG A 196 -4.88 -14.25 -11.18
N SER A 197 -4.19 -14.84 -10.21
CA SER A 197 -4.69 -15.01 -8.84
C SER A 197 -4.12 -13.98 -7.85
N ILE A 198 -2.91 -13.45 -8.10
CA ILE A 198 -2.16 -12.60 -7.16
C ILE A 198 -2.78 -11.20 -6.98
N GLN A 199 -3.46 -10.66 -8.01
CA GLN A 199 -4.04 -9.31 -7.97
C GLN A 199 -5.48 -9.29 -7.43
N ARG A 200 -6.25 -10.37 -7.66
CA ARG A 200 -7.55 -10.60 -6.99
C ARG A 200 -7.37 -10.86 -5.50
N LEU A 201 -6.37 -11.68 -5.12
CA LEU A 201 -6.00 -11.87 -3.71
C LEU A 201 -5.66 -10.56 -3.01
N ARG A 202 -4.98 -9.62 -3.69
CA ARG A 202 -4.57 -8.34 -3.09
C ARG A 202 -5.78 -7.60 -2.54
N ALA A 203 -6.81 -7.37 -3.34
CA ALA A 203 -7.97 -6.60 -2.89
C ALA A 203 -9.09 -7.46 -2.23
N ASP A 204 -9.09 -8.79 -2.40
CA ASP A 204 -9.93 -9.67 -1.57
C ASP A 204 -9.34 -9.90 -0.15
N LEU A 205 -8.02 -9.86 0.05
CA LEU A 205 -7.41 -9.86 1.39
C LEU A 205 -7.81 -8.60 2.18
N HIS A 206 -7.90 -7.45 1.51
CA HIS A 206 -8.30 -6.18 2.15
C HIS A 206 -9.82 -6.09 2.33
N ARG A 207 -10.64 -6.68 1.45
CA ARG A 207 -12.11 -6.62 1.56
C ARG A 207 -12.78 -7.74 2.36
N PHE A 208 -12.11 -8.86 2.64
CA PHE A 208 -12.67 -9.91 3.49
C PHE A 208 -12.66 -9.51 4.98
N ARG A 209 -13.68 -8.73 5.37
CA ARG A 209 -14.40 -8.77 6.66
C ARG A 209 -13.62 -9.41 7.83
N TRP A 210 -12.67 -8.67 8.39
CA TRP A 210 -12.03 -9.00 9.68
C TRP A 210 -13.04 -9.10 10.85
N LYS A 211 -14.23 -8.51 10.72
CA LYS A 211 -15.35 -8.71 11.66
C LYS A 211 -15.87 -10.16 11.71
N ALA A 212 -15.69 -10.95 10.65
CA ALA A 212 -16.17 -12.35 10.60
C ALA A 212 -15.10 -13.38 11.02
N LEU A 213 -13.79 -13.07 10.86
CA LEU A 213 -12.74 -14.02 11.24
C LEU A 213 -12.64 -14.24 12.76
N ARG A 214 -12.95 -13.22 13.57
CA ARG A 214 -13.08 -13.39 15.03
C ARG A 214 -14.19 -14.36 15.44
N SER A 215 -15.20 -14.61 14.60
CA SER A 215 -16.30 -15.55 14.94
C SER A 215 -16.18 -16.94 14.32
N ILE A 216 -15.28 -17.14 13.33
CA ILE A 216 -15.08 -18.45 12.68
C ILE A 216 -13.83 -19.17 13.23
N GLN A 217 -12.82 -18.43 13.71
CA GLN A 217 -11.65 -19.04 14.35
C GLN A 217 -11.97 -19.78 15.66
N SER A 218 -13.18 -19.63 16.20
CA SER A 218 -13.65 -20.35 17.39
C SER A 218 -14.36 -21.69 17.11
N ARG A 219 -14.35 -22.25 15.88
CA ARG A 219 -15.14 -23.46 15.58
C ARG A 219 -14.45 -24.67 14.96
N LEU A 220 -13.14 -24.66 14.69
CA LEU A 220 -12.39 -25.90 14.40
C LEU A 220 -10.96 -25.84 14.98
N PRO A 221 -10.54 -26.80 15.82
CA PRO A 221 -9.21 -26.78 16.44
C PRO A 221 -8.12 -27.08 15.39
N THR A 222 -7.19 -26.14 15.19
CA THR A 222 -5.96 -26.40 14.42
C THR A 222 -4.98 -27.19 15.31
N PRO A 223 -4.42 -28.33 14.86
CA PRO A 223 -3.45 -29.08 15.66
C PRO A 223 -2.21 -28.23 16.01
N ALA A 224 -1.76 -28.29 17.26
CA ALA A 224 -0.70 -27.42 17.82
C ALA A 224 0.64 -27.41 17.04
N TRP A 225 0.92 -28.45 16.25
CA TRP A 225 2.13 -28.53 15.42
C TRP A 225 2.00 -27.83 14.05
N LYS A 226 0.80 -27.39 13.66
CA LYS A 226 0.55 -26.64 12.43
C LYS A 226 0.43 -25.13 12.65
N VAL A 227 0.43 -24.62 13.88
CA VAL A 227 0.38 -23.17 14.15
C VAL A 227 1.71 -22.54 13.74
N PRO A 228 1.72 -21.64 12.75
CA PRO A 228 2.94 -20.95 12.33
C PRO A 228 3.55 -20.18 13.50
N LYS A 229 4.83 -20.41 13.77
CA LYS A 229 5.53 -19.80 14.90
C LYS A 229 6.02 -18.40 14.50
N PRO A 230 6.09 -17.44 15.43
CA PRO A 230 6.86 -16.22 15.23
C PRO A 230 8.28 -16.55 14.74
N GLY A 231 8.79 -15.79 13.78
CA GLY A 231 10.10 -16.05 13.17
C GLY A 231 10.10 -17.06 12.01
N SER A 232 8.94 -17.63 11.67
CA SER A 232 8.79 -18.46 10.46
C SER A 232 8.43 -17.66 9.20
N GLY A 233 8.37 -16.33 9.33
CA GLY A 233 8.07 -15.39 8.26
C GLY A 233 9.34 -14.83 7.61
N VAL A 234 9.24 -13.59 7.13
CA VAL A 234 10.38 -12.84 6.59
C VAL A 234 11.35 -12.42 7.71
N LEU A 235 10.80 -12.00 8.85
CA LEU A 235 11.60 -11.55 9.99
C LEU A 235 12.02 -12.73 10.85
N ASP A 236 13.27 -12.69 11.33
CA ASP A 236 13.78 -13.65 12.30
C ASP A 236 13.02 -13.60 13.62
N VAL A 237 13.12 -14.68 14.40
CA VAL A 237 12.36 -14.88 15.64
C VAL A 237 12.53 -13.75 16.66
N GLU A 238 13.72 -13.17 16.76
CA GLU A 238 14.01 -12.07 17.69
C GLU A 238 13.13 -10.85 17.37
N ILE A 239 13.14 -10.39 16.12
CA ILE A 239 12.34 -9.26 15.66
C ILE A 239 10.86 -9.61 15.69
N ALA A 240 10.49 -10.81 15.22
CA ALA A 240 9.11 -11.27 15.17
C ALA A 240 8.47 -11.43 16.56
N THR A 241 9.26 -11.50 17.64
CA THR A 241 8.77 -11.57 19.03
C THR A 241 9.08 -10.32 19.86
N GLY A 242 9.81 -9.37 19.30
CA GLY A 242 10.19 -8.12 19.97
C GLY A 242 9.02 -7.18 20.27
N PRO A 243 9.22 -6.09 21.00
CA PRO A 243 8.15 -5.12 21.29
C PRO A 243 7.64 -4.41 20.02
N ARG A 244 6.36 -4.00 20.07
CA ARG A 244 5.69 -3.23 19.01
C ARG A 244 5.23 -1.89 19.55
N LEU A 245 5.32 -0.86 18.71
CA LEU A 245 4.57 0.37 18.90
C LEU A 245 3.11 0.08 18.54
N ASP A 246 2.23 0.04 19.53
CA ASP A 246 0.79 -0.09 19.35
C ASP A 246 0.19 1.32 19.23
N LEU A 247 -0.55 1.60 18.16
CA LEU A 247 -1.31 2.83 17.98
C LEU A 247 -2.78 2.45 17.76
N HIS A 248 -3.70 3.29 18.23
CA HIS A 248 -5.15 3.09 18.10
C HIS A 248 -5.60 1.78 18.74
N GLY A 249 -5.24 1.57 20.01
CA GLY A 249 -5.41 0.31 20.73
C GLY A 249 -6.65 -0.52 20.34
N GLY A 250 -6.43 -1.80 20.00
CA GLY A 250 -7.48 -2.74 19.63
C GLY A 250 -7.90 -2.75 18.16
N THR A 251 -7.35 -1.85 17.34
CA THR A 251 -7.52 -1.83 15.87
C THR A 251 -6.49 -2.68 15.12
N GLY A 252 -5.46 -3.16 15.80
CA GLY A 252 -4.37 -3.96 15.21
C GLY A 252 -3.29 -3.14 14.52
N ARG A 253 -3.19 -1.82 14.77
CA ARG A 253 -2.12 -0.95 14.25
C ARG A 253 -0.88 -1.07 15.13
N GLN A 254 -0.23 -2.22 15.02
CA GLN A 254 1.00 -2.56 15.73
C GLN A 254 2.18 -2.53 14.76
N TYR A 255 3.25 -1.84 15.15
CA TYR A 255 4.39 -1.56 14.27
C TYR A 255 5.71 -2.03 14.88
N LEU A 256 6.53 -2.65 14.05
CA LEU A 256 7.94 -2.90 14.34
C LEU A 256 8.76 -1.71 13.86
N LEU A 257 9.69 -1.25 14.70
CA LEU A 257 10.48 -0.06 14.42
C LEU A 257 11.86 -0.44 13.90
N PHE A 258 12.35 0.31 12.91
CA PHE A 258 13.68 0.16 12.36
C PHE A 258 14.35 1.54 12.23
N GLU A 259 15.65 1.62 12.50
CA GLU A 259 16.44 2.81 12.18
C GLU A 259 16.45 3.00 10.66
N ALA A 260 15.98 4.16 10.22
CA ALA A 260 15.93 4.53 8.81
C ALA A 260 15.80 6.04 8.65
N GLY A 261 16.73 6.66 7.91
CA GLY A 261 16.62 8.04 7.46
C GLY A 261 15.86 8.15 6.13
N ALA A 262 15.56 9.39 5.72
CA ALA A 262 15.05 9.64 4.37
C ALA A 262 16.06 9.21 3.29
N GLU A 263 17.36 9.37 3.55
CA GLU A 263 18.44 8.97 2.64
C GLU A 263 18.41 7.48 2.30
N ASP A 264 17.99 6.62 3.23
CA ASP A 264 17.96 5.17 3.02
C ASP A 264 16.95 4.73 1.95
N PHE A 265 15.95 5.57 1.66
CA PHE A 265 14.87 5.28 0.73
C PHE A 265 14.98 6.02 -0.60
N ARG A 266 15.96 6.92 -0.78
CA ARG A 266 16.14 7.71 -2.02
C ARG A 266 16.49 6.87 -3.25
N ASP A 267 16.98 5.66 -3.03
CA ASP A 267 17.20 4.66 -4.07
C ASP A 267 16.14 3.56 -3.96
N PRO A 268 15.29 3.33 -4.99
CA PRO A 268 14.28 2.28 -4.96
C PRO A 268 14.85 0.87 -4.73
N SER A 269 16.17 0.66 -4.85
CA SER A 269 16.84 -0.59 -4.50
C SER A 269 16.82 -0.90 -2.98
N TRP A 270 16.33 0.01 -2.13
CA TRP A 270 16.13 -0.24 -0.70
C TRP A 270 15.32 -1.52 -0.43
N THR A 271 14.44 -1.91 -1.35
CA THR A 271 13.63 -3.13 -1.29
C THR A 271 14.45 -4.42 -1.31
N ALA A 272 15.74 -4.36 -1.66
CA ALA A 272 16.65 -5.50 -1.59
C ALA A 272 17.45 -5.55 -0.28
N ARG A 273 17.47 -4.44 0.47
CA ARG A 273 18.23 -4.27 1.71
C ARG A 273 17.36 -4.31 2.97
N ALA A 274 16.06 -4.00 2.84
CA ALA A 274 15.14 -3.94 3.95
C ALA A 274 14.83 -5.36 4.52
N PRO A 275 15.03 -5.60 5.83
CA PRO A 275 14.87 -6.91 6.43
C PRO A 275 13.42 -7.38 6.49
N TRP A 276 12.43 -6.48 6.38
CA TRP A 276 11.01 -6.82 6.28
C TRP A 276 10.54 -7.14 4.86
N THR A 277 11.47 -7.23 3.90
CA THR A 277 11.17 -7.50 2.49
C THR A 277 11.90 -8.77 2.05
N ASN A 278 11.21 -9.65 1.33
CA ASN A 278 11.78 -10.88 0.74
C ASN A 278 11.70 -10.91 -0.79
N HIS A 279 10.94 -10.00 -1.39
CA HIS A 279 10.75 -9.87 -2.83
C HIS A 279 10.49 -8.40 -3.19
N ALA A 280 11.29 -7.84 -4.09
CA ALA A 280 11.18 -6.44 -4.49
C ALA A 280 9.77 -6.07 -5.03
N ALA A 281 9.10 -7.01 -5.71
CA ALA A 281 7.75 -6.81 -6.27
C ALA A 281 6.64 -6.68 -5.21
N TRP A 282 6.90 -7.10 -3.97
CA TRP A 282 5.97 -7.04 -2.83
C TRP A 282 6.60 -6.33 -1.62
N ALA A 283 7.64 -5.54 -1.85
CA ALA A 283 8.30 -4.80 -0.80
C ALA A 283 7.34 -3.75 -0.23
N GLN A 284 7.09 -3.85 1.06
CA GLN A 284 6.24 -2.92 1.78
C GLN A 284 7.05 -1.68 2.14
N SER A 285 6.56 -0.51 1.73
CA SER A 285 7.08 0.76 2.22
C SER A 285 6.87 0.86 3.73
N PRO A 286 7.63 1.71 4.43
CA PRO A 286 7.27 2.09 5.79
C PRO A 286 5.82 2.57 5.86
N SER A 287 5.08 2.06 6.85
CA SER A 287 3.73 2.54 7.13
C SER A 287 3.78 3.94 7.72
N ILE A 288 4.80 4.21 8.55
CA ILE A 288 5.10 5.55 9.06
C ILE A 288 6.62 5.76 8.98
N LEU A 289 7.05 6.96 8.60
CA LEU A 289 8.46 7.37 8.55
C LEU A 289 8.59 8.78 9.12
N TRP A 290 9.58 8.99 10.00
CA TRP A 290 9.92 10.31 10.52
C TRP A 290 11.43 10.45 10.77
N PRO A 291 12.02 11.64 10.59
CA PRO A 291 13.40 11.93 10.95
C PRO A 291 13.53 12.14 12.47
N GLU A 292 14.73 12.04 13.03
CA GLU A 292 14.98 12.22 14.47
C GLU A 292 14.60 13.62 15.00
N ASP A 293 14.66 14.65 14.15
CA ASP A 293 14.23 16.01 14.51
C ASP A 293 12.71 16.26 14.40
N HIS A 294 11.92 15.26 13.99
CA HIS A 294 10.46 15.35 13.78
C HIS A 294 10.03 16.53 12.90
N SER A 295 10.88 16.98 11.97
CA SER A 295 10.57 18.09 11.05
C SER A 295 9.46 17.78 10.06
N TRP A 296 9.20 16.49 9.81
CA TRP A 296 8.08 16.00 9.01
C TRP A 296 7.71 14.57 9.44
N VAL A 297 6.54 14.13 9.00
CA VAL A 297 6.09 12.74 9.14
C VAL A 297 5.37 12.30 7.88
N LEU A 298 5.72 11.13 7.39
CA LEU A 298 5.08 10.44 6.29
C LEU A 298 4.32 9.24 6.87
N ALA A 299 3.04 9.08 6.49
CA ALA A 299 2.23 7.95 6.92
C ALA A 299 1.33 7.44 5.80
N THR A 300 1.37 6.13 5.56
CA THR A 300 0.44 5.42 4.67
C THR A 300 -0.40 4.48 5.53
N GLU A 301 -1.70 4.77 5.65
CA GLU A 301 -2.64 3.87 6.32
C GLU A 301 -2.85 2.62 5.45
N ILE A 302 -2.92 1.44 6.07
CA ILE A 302 -3.12 0.12 5.44
C ILE A 302 -4.32 0.04 4.47
N ASP A 303 -5.36 0.84 4.67
CA ASP A 303 -6.61 0.90 3.91
C ASP A 303 -6.61 2.10 2.93
N TYR A 304 -5.52 2.88 2.84
CA TYR A 304 -5.44 4.07 1.99
C TYR A 304 -4.68 3.81 0.70
N ASP A 305 -5.21 4.36 -0.39
CA ASP A 305 -4.60 4.45 -1.72
C ASP A 305 -3.71 5.70 -1.91
N SER A 306 -3.32 6.30 -0.80
CA SER A 306 -2.54 7.54 -0.76
C SER A 306 -1.72 7.63 0.53
N THR A 307 -0.64 8.40 0.46
CA THR A 307 0.26 8.68 1.58
C THR A 307 0.01 10.10 2.08
N LEU A 308 -0.10 10.25 3.39
CA LEU A 308 -0.18 11.55 4.05
C LEU A 308 1.21 12.01 4.47
N ILE A 309 1.48 13.30 4.28
CA ILE A 309 2.72 13.94 4.72
C ILE A 309 2.35 15.21 5.48
N ALA A 310 2.90 15.37 6.69
CA ALA A 310 2.79 16.59 7.47
C ALA A 310 4.18 17.21 7.63
N GLY A 311 4.29 18.53 7.49
CA GLY A 311 5.56 19.24 7.50
C GLY A 311 5.42 20.75 7.38
N THR A 312 6.53 21.41 7.03
CA THR A 312 6.55 22.85 6.74
C THR A 312 5.83 23.19 5.44
N ARG A 313 5.41 24.45 5.30
CA ARG A 313 4.82 24.94 4.04
C ARG A 313 5.78 24.79 2.86
N GLU A 314 7.07 25.01 3.08
CA GLU A 314 8.11 24.90 2.06
C GLU A 314 8.25 23.46 1.56
N LEU A 315 8.26 22.48 2.48
CA LEU A 315 8.30 21.06 2.14
C LEU A 315 7.11 20.66 1.27
N ILE A 316 5.89 20.98 1.72
CA ILE A 316 4.69 20.62 0.96
C ILE A 316 4.66 21.34 -0.39
N GLY A 317 5.05 22.61 -0.43
CA GLY A 317 5.15 23.38 -1.67
C GLY A 317 6.16 22.82 -2.67
N GLU A 318 7.20 22.13 -2.21
CA GLU A 318 8.17 21.43 -3.06
C GLU A 318 7.65 20.09 -3.55
N LEU A 319 7.00 19.29 -2.69
CA LEU A 319 6.34 18.05 -3.08
C LEU A 319 5.32 18.26 -4.20
N MET A 320 4.50 19.31 -4.09
CA MET A 320 3.52 19.69 -5.13
C MET A 320 4.13 20.06 -6.49
N LYS A 321 5.41 20.46 -6.52
CA LYS A 321 6.12 20.82 -7.75
C LYS A 321 7.01 19.70 -8.27
N THR A 322 7.12 18.60 -7.53
CA THR A 322 8.00 17.49 -7.86
C THR A 322 7.38 16.70 -9.01
N PRO A 323 8.09 16.55 -10.15
CA PRO A 323 7.61 15.71 -11.25
C PRO A 323 7.35 14.28 -10.79
N ASP A 324 6.48 13.58 -11.51
CA ASP A 324 6.09 12.18 -11.26
C ASP A 324 5.32 11.92 -9.94
N LEU A 325 5.04 12.96 -9.15
CA LEU A 325 4.14 12.91 -8.00
C LEU A 325 2.83 13.67 -8.26
N GLU A 326 1.71 13.10 -7.83
CA GLU A 326 0.45 13.82 -7.70
C GLU A 326 0.19 14.15 -6.23
N VAL A 327 0.33 15.42 -5.89
CA VAL A 327 0.28 15.89 -4.50
C VAL A 327 -0.75 16.99 -4.36
N PHE A 328 -1.66 16.82 -3.41
CA PHE A 328 -2.64 17.83 -3.05
C PHE A 328 -2.40 18.32 -1.61
N PRO A 329 -2.43 19.64 -1.35
CA PRO A 329 -2.56 20.11 0.02
C PRO A 329 -3.92 19.68 0.55
N ILE A 330 -3.99 19.29 1.81
CA ILE A 330 -5.21 18.77 2.42
C ILE A 330 -5.47 19.42 3.78
N GLY A 331 -6.74 19.73 4.04
CA GLY A 331 -7.18 20.25 5.34
C GLY A 331 -7.21 19.14 6.38
N THR A 332 -7.00 19.47 7.65
CA THR A 332 -7.09 18.48 8.74
C THR A 332 -8.51 18.01 9.03
N ASP A 333 -9.50 18.73 8.51
CA ASP A 333 -10.93 18.42 8.54
C ASP A 333 -11.42 17.64 7.30
N ALA A 334 -10.52 17.33 6.36
CA ALA A 334 -10.83 16.58 5.16
C ALA A 334 -11.35 15.17 5.49
N ASP A 335 -12.35 14.73 4.73
CA ASP A 335 -12.90 13.38 4.83
C ASP A 335 -12.23 12.49 3.78
N LEU A 336 -11.34 11.59 4.23
CA LEU A 336 -10.71 10.58 3.37
C LEU A 336 -11.40 9.22 3.45
N THR A 337 -12.57 9.14 4.07
CA THR A 337 -13.39 7.93 3.98
C THR A 337 -13.94 7.76 2.56
N TRP A 338 -14.46 6.58 2.29
CA TRP A 338 -15.11 6.27 1.00
C TRP A 338 -16.29 7.19 0.64
N ASN A 339 -16.81 7.97 1.60
CA ASN A 339 -17.88 8.96 1.40
C ASN A 339 -17.39 10.40 1.20
N GLY A 340 -16.09 10.66 1.38
CA GLY A 340 -15.52 12.00 1.38
C GLY A 340 -15.51 12.68 0.01
N ASP A 341 -15.51 11.90 -1.07
CA ASP A 341 -15.65 12.44 -2.43
C ASP A 341 -17.11 12.84 -2.71
N ALA A 342 -17.45 14.06 -2.30
CA ALA A 342 -18.76 14.66 -2.50
C ALA A 342 -19.03 15.05 -3.97
N LEU A 343 -17.99 15.28 -4.78
CA LEU A 343 -18.12 15.78 -6.15
C LEU A 343 -18.38 14.67 -7.17
N ASN A 344 -17.77 13.50 -6.98
CA ASN A 344 -17.86 12.37 -7.90
C ASN A 344 -18.86 11.29 -7.42
N ARG A 345 -19.82 11.67 -6.58
CA ARG A 345 -20.89 10.75 -6.16
C ARG A 345 -21.58 10.11 -7.37
N PRO A 346 -21.99 8.83 -7.27
CA PRO A 346 -22.83 8.20 -8.27
C PRO A 346 -24.09 9.04 -8.47
N ARG A 347 -24.47 9.22 -9.73
CA ARG A 347 -25.70 9.94 -10.09
C ARG A 347 -26.90 9.00 -10.10
#